data_AF-A0A936T237-F1
#
_entry.id   AF-A0A936T237-F1
#
_cell.length_a   1.000
_cell.length_b   1.000
_cell.length_c   1.000
_cell.angle_alpha   90.00
_cell.angle_beta   90.00
_cell.angle_gamma   90.00
#
_symmetry.space_group_name_H-M   'P 1'
#
loop_
_entity.id
_entity.type
_entity.pdbx_description
1 polymer ?
#
loop_
_entity_poly.entity_id
_entity_poly.type
_entity_poly.pdbx_seq_one_letter_code
_entity_poly.pdbx_strand_id
1 'polypeptide(L)'
;MASTPAVVNEQLYCALTGKPISAETAYWAPPLVTARELVAAVVNGALFAPGTLSLILFEQQPNVPYDPAMREQLAARRSAEQLKLLIGLLTIIALIVVPIVLLAMR
;
A
#
# COMPACT_ATOMS: atom_id res chain seq x y z
N MET A 1 46.36 -11.51 -7.51
CA MET A 1 45.81 -10.14 -7.67
C MET A 1 44.38 -10.20 -7.19
N ALA A 2 44.08 -9.65 -6.01
CA ALA A 2 42.72 -9.63 -5.46
C ALA A 2 41.95 -8.48 -6.11
N SER A 3 40.90 -8.80 -6.85
CA SER A 3 39.98 -7.83 -7.44
C SER A 3 39.15 -7.18 -6.33
N THR A 4 39.42 -5.91 -6.04
CA THR A 4 38.59 -5.08 -5.16
C THR A 4 37.17 -5.03 -5.73
N PRO A 5 36.13 -5.37 -4.97
CA PRO A 5 34.76 -5.31 -5.50
C PRO A 5 34.41 -3.86 -5.84
N ALA A 6 33.97 -3.63 -7.09
CA ALA A 6 33.43 -2.35 -7.50
C ALA A 6 32.15 -2.10 -6.69
N VAL A 7 32.18 -1.13 -5.78
CA VAL A 7 30.98 -0.65 -5.08
C VAL A 7 30.11 0.03 -6.12
N VAL A 8 29.13 -0.71 -6.66
CA VAL A 8 28.07 -0.13 -7.46
C VAL A 8 27.19 0.65 -6.48
N ASN A 9 27.45 1.95 -6.35
CA ASN A 9 26.52 2.86 -5.69
C ASN A 9 25.28 2.98 -6.59
N GLU A 10 24.37 2.01 -6.49
CA GLU A 10 23.06 2.11 -7.10
C GLU A 10 22.36 3.33 -6.51
N GLN A 11 22.14 4.34 -7.35
CA GLN A 11 21.46 5.55 -6.97
C GLN A 11 20.04 5.19 -6.52
N LEU A 12 19.75 5.33 -5.22
CA LEU A 12 18.40 5.12 -4.71
C LEU A 12 17.52 6.32 -5.04
N TYR A 13 16.23 6.06 -5.19
CA TYR A 13 15.20 7.06 -5.42
C TYR A 13 14.10 6.91 -4.38
N CYS A 14 13.66 8.04 -3.81
CA CYS A 14 12.55 8.06 -2.87
C CYS A 14 11.27 7.56 -3.53
N ALA A 15 10.65 6.50 -2.99
CA ALA A 15 9.43 5.91 -3.53
C ALA A 15 8.21 6.85 -3.51
N LEU A 16 8.24 7.93 -2.71
CA LEU A 16 7.17 8.92 -2.66
C LEU A 16 7.31 10.04 -3.70
N THR A 17 8.54 10.50 -3.95
CA THR A 17 8.80 11.74 -4.73
C THR A 17 9.63 11.50 -5.99
N GLY A 18 10.24 10.33 -6.14
CA GLY A 18 11.15 10.01 -7.24
C GLY A 18 12.49 10.74 -7.17
N LYS A 19 12.77 11.48 -6.09
CA LYS A 19 14.04 12.21 -5.95
C LYS A 19 15.20 11.26 -5.59
N PRO A 20 16.42 11.51 -6.08
CA PRO A 20 17.59 10.74 -5.69
C PRO A 20 17.86 10.92 -4.19
N ILE A 21 18.11 9.81 -3.48
CA ILE A 21 18.48 9.81 -2.06
C ILE A 21 19.75 8.97 -1.85
N SER A 22 20.52 9.27 -0.81
CA SER A 22 21.67 8.45 -0.44
C SER A 22 21.20 7.18 0.27
N ALA A 23 21.87 6.06 0.01
CA ALA A 23 21.59 4.78 0.65
C ALA A 23 21.83 4.81 2.17
N GLU A 24 22.77 5.63 2.63
CA GLU A 24 23.13 5.75 4.06
C GLU A 24 22.08 6.53 4.88
N THR A 25 21.28 7.38 4.24
CA THR A 25 20.25 8.21 4.90
C THR A 25 18.83 7.79 4.56
N ALA A 26 18.66 6.76 3.73
CA ALA A 26 17.36 6.26 3.31
C ALA A 26 16.54 5.73 4.51
N TYR A 27 15.31 6.21 4.62
CA TYR A 27 14.33 5.67 5.55
C TYR A 27 13.58 4.50 4.89
N TRP A 28 13.79 3.29 5.40
CA TRP A 28 13.16 2.07 4.88
C TRP A 28 11.82 1.81 5.56
N ALA A 29 10.74 1.80 4.79
CA ALA A 29 9.41 1.54 5.31
C ALA A 29 8.54 0.80 4.28
N PRO A 30 7.42 0.19 4.70
CA PRO A 30 6.50 -0.44 3.77
C PRO A 30 5.97 0.57 2.74
N PRO A 31 5.76 0.12 1.49
CA PRO A 31 5.31 0.99 0.42
C PRO A 31 3.92 1.55 0.72
N LEU A 32 3.62 2.71 0.14
CA LEU A 32 2.30 3.31 0.22
C LEU A 32 1.36 2.56 -0.73
N VAL A 33 0.51 1.69 -0.18
CA VAL A 33 -0.57 1.03 -0.94
C VAL A 33 -1.81 1.91 -0.93
N THR A 34 -2.32 2.22 -2.12
CA THR A 34 -3.56 2.99 -2.24
C THR A 34 -4.79 2.11 -2.03
N ALA A 35 -5.91 2.73 -1.63
CA ALA A 35 -7.19 2.03 -1.48
C ALA A 35 -7.59 1.28 -2.77
N ARG A 36 -7.35 1.91 -3.94
CA ARG A 36 -7.66 1.34 -5.25
C ARG A 36 -6.80 0.12 -5.56
N GLU A 37 -5.49 0.19 -5.29
CA GLU A 37 -4.58 -0.94 -5.52
C GLU A 37 -4.93 -2.12 -4.64
N LEU A 38 -5.26 -1.87 -3.37
CA LEU A 38 -5.69 -2.94 -2.46
C LEU A 38 -6.97 -3.62 -2.97
N VAL A 39 -8.00 -2.84 -3.32
CA VAL A 39 -9.26 -3.39 -3.84
C VAL A 39 -9.02 -4.14 -5.16
N ALA A 40 -8.24 -3.59 -6.08
CA ALA A 40 -7.93 -4.25 -7.34
C ALA A 40 -7.16 -5.56 -7.14
N ALA A 41 -6.18 -5.58 -6.23
CA ALA A 41 -5.42 -6.79 -5.91
C ALA A 41 -6.31 -7.88 -5.30
N VAL A 42 -7.22 -7.50 -4.39
CA VAL A 42 -8.17 -8.45 -3.78
C VAL A 42 -9.16 -8.98 -4.81
N VAL A 43 -9.77 -8.10 -5.62
CA VAL A 43 -10.75 -8.51 -6.64
C VAL A 43 -10.08 -9.39 -7.71
N ASN A 44 -8.91 -9.01 -8.21
CA ASN A 44 -8.18 -9.81 -9.19
C ASN A 44 -7.73 -11.14 -8.59
N GLY A 45 -7.24 -11.14 -7.33
CA GLY A 45 -6.91 -12.36 -6.61
C GLY A 45 -8.11 -13.28 -6.47
N ALA A 46 -9.28 -12.75 -6.08
CA ALA A 46 -10.51 -13.53 -5.95
C ALA A 46 -10.98 -14.14 -7.27
N LEU A 47 -10.89 -13.39 -8.37
CA LEU A 47 -11.43 -13.80 -9.68
C LEU A 47 -10.47 -14.70 -10.46
N PHE A 48 -9.17 -14.44 -10.42
CA PHE A 48 -8.19 -15.09 -11.30
C PHE A 48 -7.21 -16.01 -10.57
N ALA A 49 -7.02 -15.84 -9.25
CA ALA A 49 -6.05 -16.62 -8.47
C ALA A 49 -6.50 -16.83 -7.01
N PRO A 50 -7.67 -17.46 -6.77
CA PRO A 50 -8.27 -17.51 -5.43
C PRO A 50 -7.39 -18.23 -4.40
N GLY A 51 -6.54 -19.18 -4.84
CA GLY A 51 -5.60 -19.88 -3.97
C GLY A 51 -4.44 -19.04 -3.44
N THR A 52 -4.19 -17.86 -4.01
CA THR A 52 -3.09 -16.95 -3.59
C THR A 52 -3.60 -15.70 -2.88
N LEU A 53 -4.90 -15.59 -2.61
CA LEU A 53 -5.50 -14.46 -1.89
C LEU A 53 -4.90 -14.26 -0.49
N SER A 54 -4.60 -15.35 0.22
CA SER A 54 -3.95 -15.29 1.53
C SER A 54 -2.56 -14.66 1.44
N LEU A 55 -1.80 -14.97 0.40
CA LEU A 55 -0.48 -14.35 0.16
C LEU A 55 -0.64 -12.85 -0.09
N ILE A 56 -1.57 -12.44 -0.94
CA ILE A 56 -1.81 -11.03 -1.25
C ILE A 56 -2.21 -10.22 0.00
N LEU A 57 -3.01 -10.81 0.90
CA LEU A 57 -3.54 -10.14 2.08
C LEU A 57 -2.60 -10.16 3.28
N PHE A 58 -1.76 -11.19 3.41
CA PHE A 58 -0.99 -11.44 4.63
C PHE A 58 0.53 -11.48 4.42
N GLU A 59 1.04 -11.49 3.17
CA GLU A 59 2.48 -11.31 2.97
C GLU A 59 2.91 -9.91 3.32
N GLN A 60 4.06 -9.86 4.00
CA GLN A 60 4.70 -8.61 4.33
C GLN A 60 5.36 -8.03 3.08
N GLN A 61 4.94 -6.81 2.71
CA GLN A 61 5.50 -6.14 1.54
C GLN A 61 6.95 -5.72 1.79
N PRO A 62 7.83 -5.82 0.78
CA PRO A 62 9.22 -5.41 0.91
C PRO A 62 9.33 -3.91 1.17
N ASN A 63 10.17 -3.52 2.13
CA ASN A 63 10.39 -2.12 2.44
C ASN A 63 11.03 -1.39 1.26
N VAL A 64 10.56 -0.17 1.00
CA VAL A 64 11.08 0.70 -0.06
C VAL A 64 11.75 1.93 0.54
N PRO A 65 12.72 2.54 -0.17
CA PRO A 65 13.46 3.68 0.33
C PRO A 65 12.64 4.97 0.25
N TYR A 66 12.61 5.73 1.34
CA TYR A 66 12.00 7.06 1.45
C TYR A 66 13.00 8.10 1.95
N ASP A 67 12.77 9.36 1.58
CA ASP A 67 13.44 10.49 2.18
C ASP A 67 12.95 10.69 3.64
N PRO A 68 13.83 10.75 4.65
CA PRO A 68 13.45 10.97 6.04
C PRO A 68 12.67 12.28 6.27
N ALA A 69 12.88 13.31 5.45
CA ALA A 69 12.11 14.56 5.53
C ALA A 69 10.63 14.39 5.12
N MET A 70 10.29 13.29 4.44
CA MET A 70 8.95 13.03 3.92
C MET A 70 8.11 12.12 4.82
N ARG A 71 8.59 11.77 6.02
CA ARG A 71 7.89 10.87 6.95
C ARG A 71 6.49 11.34 7.33
N GLU A 72 6.34 12.62 7.65
CA GLU A 72 5.04 13.22 7.98
C GLU A 72 4.07 13.17 6.78
N GLN A 73 4.58 13.48 5.59
CA GLN A 73 3.79 13.42 4.37
C GLN A 73 3.36 11.98 4.04
N LEU A 74 4.23 11.00 4.28
CA LEU A 74 3.93 9.58 4.11
C LEU A 74 2.83 9.13 5.09
N ALA A 75 2.92 9.52 6.36
CA ALA A 75 1.90 9.25 7.36
C ALA A 75 0.54 9.87 6.99
N ALA A 76 0.53 11.14 6.56
CA ALA A 76 -0.68 11.82 6.13
C ALA A 76 -1.33 11.19 4.88
N ARG A 77 -0.53 10.69 3.93
CA ARG A 77 -1.07 9.97 2.77
C ARG A 77 -1.63 8.60 3.16
N ARG A 78 -0.97 7.87 4.07
CA ARG A 78 -1.48 6.59 4.58
C ARG A 78 -2.83 6.76 5.28
N SER A 79 -2.97 7.75 6.15
CA SER A 79 -4.24 8.00 6.84
C SER A 79 -5.35 8.41 5.86
N ALA A 80 -5.02 9.18 4.82
CA ALA A 80 -5.97 9.51 3.74
C ALA A 80 -6.42 8.27 2.96
N GLU A 81 -5.50 7.37 2.60
CA GLU A 81 -5.85 6.10 1.92
C GLU A 81 -6.69 5.18 2.83
N GLN A 82 -6.36 5.10 4.11
CA GLN A 82 -7.16 4.35 5.10
C GLN A 82 -8.58 4.92 5.26
N LEU A 83 -8.71 6.26 5.30
CA LEU A 83 -10.02 6.90 5.37
C LEU A 83 -10.87 6.59 4.14
N LYS A 84 -10.27 6.56 2.94
CA LYS A 84 -10.96 6.16 1.71
C LYS A 84 -11.49 4.73 1.81
N LEU A 85 -10.67 3.80 2.31
CA LEU A 85 -11.10 2.41 2.54
C LEU A 85 -12.27 2.33 3.52
N LEU A 86 -12.20 3.06 4.64
CA LEU A 86 -13.25 3.08 5.64
C LEU A 86 -14.57 3.61 5.07
N ILE A 87 -14.54 4.75 4.36
CA ILE A 87 -15.74 5.34 3.73
C ILE A 87 -16.32 4.37 2.69
N GLY A 88 -15.48 3.74 1.88
CA GLY A 88 -15.91 2.75 0.90
C GLY A 88 -16.62 1.57 1.55
N LEU A 89 -16.05 1.02 2.63
CA LEU A 89 -16.64 -0.08 3.40
C LEU A 89 -17.99 0.32 4.02
N LEU A 90 -18.06 1.48 4.65
CA LEU A 90 -19.31 1.98 5.25
C LEU A 90 -20.40 2.18 4.20
N THR A 91 -20.03 2.65 3.01
CA THR A 91 -20.97 2.84 1.90
C THR A 91 -21.53 1.49 1.43
N ILE A 92 -20.68 0.47 1.27
CA ILE A 92 -21.12 -0.89 0.90
C ILE A 92 -22.07 -1.45 1.97
N ILE A 93 -21.73 -1.31 3.25
CA ILE A 93 -22.58 -1.77 4.36
C ILE A 93 -23.93 -1.06 4.33
N ALA A 94 -23.94 0.27 4.18
CA ALA A 94 -25.19 1.04 4.11
C ALA A 94 -26.06 0.60 2.94
N LEU A 95 -25.49 0.36 1.76
CA LEU A 95 -26.21 -0.12 0.58
C LEU A 95 -26.84 -1.51 0.76
N ILE A 96 -26.27 -2.35 1.62
CA ILE A 96 -26.81 -3.69 1.90
C ILE A 96 -27.83 -3.65 3.05
N VAL A 97 -27.51 -2.97 4.15
CA VAL A 97 -28.32 -3.00 5.38
C VAL A 97 -29.59 -2.18 5.24
N VAL A 98 -29.53 -0.98 4.64
CA VAL A 98 -30.70 -0.10 4.49
C VAL A 98 -31.87 -0.79 3.75
N PRO A 99 -31.70 -1.40 2.57
CA PRO A 99 -32.82 -2.05 1.89
C PRO A 99 -33.36 -3.24 2.67
N ILE A 100 -32.51 -4.01 3.38
CA ILE A 100 -32.97 -5.12 4.22
C ILE A 100 -33.87 -4.60 5.34
N VAL A 101 -33.47 -3.53 6.03
CA VAL A 101 -34.27 -2.92 7.09
C VAL A 101 -35.58 -2.37 6.53
N LEU A 102 -35.53 -1.66 5.39
CA LEU A 102 -36.74 -1.13 4.74
C LEU A 102 -37.70 -2.23 4.30
N LEU A 103 -37.18 -3.37 3.81
CA LEU A 103 -37.99 -4.54 3.46
C LEU A 103 -38.56 -5.24 4.69
N ALA A 104 -37.80 -5.32 5.79
CA ALA A 104 -38.25 -5.96 7.03
C ALA A 104 -39.28 -5.11 7.81
N MET A 105 -39.26 -3.79 7.63
CA MET A 105 -40.21 -2.87 8.24
C MET A 105 -41.49 -2.67 7.41
N ARG A 106 -41.57 -3.28 6.21
CA ARG A 106 -42.73 -3.25 5.33
C ARG A 106 -43.61 -4.47 5.56
#